data_AF-A0A6B1HST3-F1
#
_entry.id   AF-A0A6B1HST3-F1
#
_cell.length_a   1.000
_cell.length_b   1.000
_cell.length_c   1.000
_cell.angle_alpha   90.00
_cell.angle_beta   90.00
_cell.angle_gamma   90.00
#
_symmetry.space_group_name_H-M   'P 1'
#
loop_
_entity.id
_entity.type
_entity.pdbx_description
1 polymer ?
#
loop_
_entity_poly.entity_id
_entity_poly.type
_entity_poly.pdbx_seq_one_letter_code
_entity_poly.pdbx_strand_id
1 'polypeptide(L)'
;MGRTRGIPAWLVLLALVLPATEAIGQSLDRRFGTQRGAQLTFEPRGPGVLFDALDPALKKWYVPQELYVDYGFRQWEYSNYARDLYQRYVNTNRQGGPFYDLYGNYQTWGWLVFDWNQTQPGQFGSSIYKDPRFNSWFNAVTVSADSRDQYYLAITIGERIRTALTPLTFSKPRFNGIQMDFAADKYEATLLFSRASEAILGTTPALQPSTSTNATNMMGGRATAQVGDFVKVGATMVNAHHSQTLAEAFERNPFIGTLGAGQGSDPIRVLAVVLSDDSPEDGQGGAALFAHDIIITAEDFDTKKRTKYRLREVVADPTKWPVITGGFPREGFLAADGEEQIVINYDFTDLAYIGPRPTEIVDIQFDLVVANDYKIQVWSDRQIGRGSLPSPPLTGLDLAQAGAVLFDVRSAAGNVTDNSNQQRVVFDYGLPSANMVFGFTMEVLQLMGFDAYAEYDINRDYTQYPNLTLANADRNLRTHARDAAAWMINVSKQAYPFFLFGEAFSMDPDYSTTAFIVDSGGNVYYDDTRTSMYEFVDDNDDQDRTP
;
A
#
# COMPACT_ATOMS: atom_id res chain seq x y z
N MET A 1 -16.16 19.84 22.13
CA MET A 1 -16.23 21.15 21.45
C MET A 1 -14.83 21.50 20.98
N GLY A 2 -14.61 21.45 19.66
CA GLY A 2 -13.27 21.57 19.09
C GLY A 2 -12.72 23.00 19.16
N ARG A 3 -11.46 23.12 19.57
CA ARG A 3 -10.60 24.24 19.18
C ARG A 3 -9.64 23.71 18.14
N THR A 4 -9.95 23.95 16.86
CA THR A 4 -8.93 23.94 15.82
C THR A 4 -7.88 24.99 16.21
N ARG A 5 -6.65 24.56 16.44
CA ARG A 5 -5.50 25.45 16.69
C ARG A 5 -4.57 25.32 15.50
N GLY A 6 -4.07 26.46 15.05
CA GLY A 6 -3.34 26.57 13.78
C GLY A 6 -2.11 25.66 13.75
N ILE A 7 -2.08 24.81 12.73
CA ILE A 7 -0.90 24.09 12.26
C ILE A 7 -0.19 25.06 11.29
N PRO A 8 1.15 25.19 11.32
CA PRO A 8 1.87 26.06 10.41
C PRO A 8 1.84 25.47 8.99
N ALA A 9 0.82 25.87 8.22
CA ALA A 9 0.69 25.54 6.80
C ALA A 9 1.73 26.32 5.98
N TRP A 10 2.62 25.61 5.28
CA TRP A 10 3.51 26.20 4.28
C TRP A 10 2.72 26.58 3.02
N LEU A 11 2.09 27.76 3.06
CA LEU A 11 1.41 28.37 1.91
C LEU A 11 2.43 28.84 0.87
N VAL A 12 2.71 27.99 -0.11
CA VAL A 12 3.40 28.38 -1.34
C VAL A 12 2.35 28.89 -2.34
N LEU A 13 2.59 30.07 -2.90
CA LEU A 13 1.74 30.66 -3.94
C LEU A 13 2.60 31.07 -5.13
N LEU A 14 2.40 30.38 -6.25
CA LEU A 14 3.09 30.62 -7.52
C LEU A 14 2.08 31.12 -8.55
N ALA A 15 2.37 32.26 -9.17
CA ALA A 15 1.55 32.85 -10.22
C ALA A 15 2.41 33.20 -11.42
N LEU A 16 2.03 32.72 -12.61
CA LEU A 16 2.77 32.91 -13.85
C LEU A 16 1.86 33.47 -14.94
N VAL A 17 2.36 34.45 -15.69
CA VAL A 17 1.68 35.05 -16.85
C VAL A 17 2.63 34.97 -18.05
N LEU A 18 2.20 34.29 -19.11
CA LEU A 18 3.00 34.08 -20.33
C LEU A 18 2.20 34.39 -21.60
N PRO A 19 2.86 34.77 -22.71
CA PRO A 19 2.26 34.81 -24.03
C PRO A 19 2.13 33.38 -24.61
N ALA A 20 0.97 33.06 -25.19
CA ALA A 20 0.75 31.74 -25.80
C ALA A 20 1.35 31.63 -27.22
N THR A 21 2.09 30.56 -27.49
CA THR A 21 2.60 30.20 -28.83
C THR A 21 2.02 28.87 -29.30
N GLU A 22 1.50 28.82 -30.53
CA GLU A 22 0.97 27.59 -31.12
C GLU A 22 2.07 26.58 -31.48
N ALA A 23 1.92 25.33 -31.05
CA ALA A 23 2.78 24.22 -31.45
C ALA A 23 2.04 23.28 -32.41
N ILE A 24 2.44 23.27 -33.68
CA ILE A 24 1.85 22.41 -34.71
C ILE A 24 2.66 21.10 -34.81
N GLY A 25 2.08 20.00 -34.32
CA GLY A 25 2.65 18.66 -34.49
C GLY A 25 2.45 18.10 -35.91
N GLN A 26 3.52 17.62 -36.55
CA GLN A 26 3.45 16.95 -37.85
C GLN A 26 3.24 15.44 -37.70
N SER A 27 2.17 14.90 -38.28
CA SER A 27 1.94 13.46 -38.39
C SER A 27 2.61 12.88 -39.64
N LEU A 28 3.43 11.84 -39.47
CA LEU A 28 3.89 10.99 -40.58
C LEU A 28 2.93 9.81 -40.76
N ASP A 29 2.20 9.77 -41.88
CA ASP A 29 1.54 8.54 -42.33
C ASP A 29 1.55 8.42 -43.87
N ARG A 30 2.16 7.34 -44.36
CA ARG A 30 2.04 6.81 -45.74
C ARG A 30 2.53 5.36 -45.80
N ARG A 31 1.65 4.41 -46.13
CA ARG A 31 1.75 3.50 -47.31
C ARG A 31 0.79 2.29 -47.20
N PHE A 32 -0.24 2.28 -48.03
CA PHE A 32 -0.86 1.03 -48.52
C PHE A 32 -1.16 1.14 -50.01
N GLY A 33 -1.11 -0.01 -50.71
CA GLY A 33 -1.37 -0.14 -52.15
C GLY A 33 -2.29 -1.33 -52.44
N THR A 34 -3.03 -1.26 -53.54
CA THR A 34 -4.23 -2.09 -53.79
C THR A 34 -4.04 -3.24 -54.79
N GLN A 35 -4.93 -4.23 -54.70
CA GLN A 35 -4.93 -5.49 -55.46
C GLN A 35 -5.88 -5.45 -56.69
N ARG A 36 -5.71 -6.33 -57.69
CA ARG A 36 -6.64 -6.49 -58.85
C ARG A 36 -6.69 -7.93 -59.42
N GLY A 37 -7.89 -8.56 -59.37
CA GLY A 37 -8.46 -9.59 -60.30
C GLY A 37 -7.71 -10.91 -60.62
N ALA A 38 -8.32 -11.98 -61.17
CA ALA A 38 -9.74 -12.34 -61.37
C ALA A 38 -9.90 -13.83 -61.82
N GLN A 39 -11.01 -14.52 -61.45
CA GLN A 39 -11.62 -15.75 -62.07
C GLN A 39 -10.77 -17.07 -62.17
N LEU A 40 -11.31 -18.31 -62.18
CA LEU A 40 -12.64 -18.88 -61.84
C LEU A 40 -12.50 -20.41 -61.45
N THR A 41 -13.59 -21.18 -61.49
CA THR A 41 -13.80 -22.59 -61.06
C THR A 41 -13.58 -23.69 -62.13
N PHE A 42 -13.52 -24.97 -61.71
CA PHE A 42 -14.36 -26.07 -62.24
C PHE A 42 -14.55 -27.26 -61.24
N GLU A 43 -15.78 -27.75 -61.08
CA GLU A 43 -16.16 -29.08 -60.53
C GLU A 43 -16.81 -29.92 -61.69
N PRO A 44 -17.54 -31.06 -61.51
CA PRO A 44 -17.80 -31.94 -60.35
C PRO A 44 -17.82 -33.48 -60.65
N ARG A 45 -18.33 -34.28 -59.69
CA ARG A 45 -18.90 -35.67 -59.78
C ARG A 45 -17.88 -36.82 -59.79
N GLY A 46 -18.16 -38.01 -59.21
CA GLY A 46 -19.43 -38.54 -58.68
C GLY A 46 -19.25 -39.61 -57.57
N PRO A 47 -20.29 -40.39 -57.24
CA PRO A 47 -20.46 -41.02 -55.92
C PRO A 47 -19.93 -42.46 -55.79
N GLY A 48 -19.56 -42.84 -54.56
CA GLY A 48 -19.29 -44.22 -54.15
C GLY A 48 -19.61 -44.39 -52.66
N VAL A 49 -20.52 -45.30 -52.33
CA VAL A 49 -21.07 -45.49 -50.97
C VAL A 49 -20.30 -46.58 -50.22
N LEU A 50 -20.08 -46.33 -48.92
CA LEU A 50 -19.72 -47.24 -47.82
C LEU A 50 -19.33 -48.68 -48.16
N PHE A 51 -18.18 -49.13 -47.62
CA PHE A 51 -18.13 -50.44 -46.97
C PHE A 51 -17.42 -50.36 -45.62
N ASP A 52 -18.05 -51.00 -44.65
CA ASP A 52 -17.62 -51.17 -43.27
C ASP A 52 -16.54 -52.27 -43.15
N ALA A 53 -15.75 -52.21 -42.09
CA ALA A 53 -14.87 -53.24 -41.51
C ALA A 53 -13.86 -54.03 -42.40
N LEU A 54 -12.66 -54.21 -41.82
CA LEU A 54 -11.56 -55.15 -42.14
C LEU A 54 -10.50 -54.70 -43.15
N ASP A 55 -9.35 -54.25 -42.62
CA ASP A 55 -8.03 -54.83 -42.94
C ASP A 55 -7.03 -54.58 -41.77
N PRO A 56 -6.24 -55.56 -41.30
CA PRO A 56 -5.39 -55.40 -40.12
C PRO A 56 -3.98 -54.93 -40.49
N ALA A 57 -3.67 -53.67 -40.20
CA ALA A 57 -2.31 -53.14 -40.27
C ALA A 57 -1.80 -52.74 -38.88
N LEU A 58 -0.64 -53.28 -38.50
CA LEU A 58 0.13 -52.92 -37.29
C LEU A 58 0.61 -51.46 -37.33
N LYS A 59 -0.29 -50.49 -37.10
CA LYS A 59 0.07 -49.11 -36.80
C LYS A 59 0.42 -48.99 -35.32
N LYS A 60 1.51 -48.27 -35.01
CA LYS A 60 1.83 -47.86 -33.63
C LYS A 60 0.74 -46.89 -33.13
N TRP A 61 -0.21 -47.40 -32.35
CA TRP A 61 -1.26 -46.60 -31.69
C TRP A 61 -0.66 -45.63 -30.67
N TYR A 62 -0.53 -44.36 -31.05
CA TYR A 62 -0.18 -43.25 -30.14
C TYR A 62 -0.96 -41.97 -30.49
N VAL A 63 -2.28 -42.09 -30.64
CA VAL A 63 -3.20 -40.93 -30.64
C VAL A 63 -4.17 -41.13 -29.47
N PRO A 64 -4.13 -40.30 -28.42
CA PRO A 64 -5.15 -40.26 -27.36
C PRO A 64 -6.56 -40.23 -27.93
N GLN A 65 -7.50 -40.97 -27.31
CA GLN A 65 -8.89 -41.06 -27.78
C GLN A 65 -9.57 -39.68 -27.83
N GLU A 66 -9.24 -38.81 -26.88
CA GLU A 66 -9.62 -37.39 -26.82
C GLU A 66 -9.35 -36.66 -28.16
N LEU A 67 -8.18 -36.84 -28.77
CA LEU A 67 -7.84 -36.17 -30.04
C LEU A 67 -8.68 -36.65 -31.24
N TYR A 68 -9.21 -37.87 -31.18
CA TYR A 68 -10.13 -38.39 -32.19
C TYR A 68 -11.56 -37.86 -31.97
N VAL A 69 -12.01 -37.79 -30.71
CA VAL A 69 -13.35 -37.35 -30.34
C VAL A 69 -13.53 -35.84 -30.48
N ASP A 70 -12.60 -35.04 -29.94
CA ASP A 70 -12.75 -33.58 -29.83
C ASP A 70 -12.37 -32.84 -31.13
N TYR A 71 -11.45 -33.41 -31.91
CA TYR A 71 -10.91 -32.77 -33.13
C TYR A 71 -11.07 -33.61 -34.40
N GLY A 72 -11.74 -34.77 -34.32
CA GLY A 72 -12.02 -35.61 -35.48
C GLY A 72 -10.78 -36.22 -36.17
N PHE A 73 -9.63 -36.29 -35.49
CA PHE A 73 -8.33 -36.55 -36.12
C PHE A 73 -8.20 -37.95 -36.76
N ARG A 74 -8.11 -38.02 -38.09
CA ARG A 74 -8.08 -39.28 -38.85
C ARG A 74 -6.65 -39.71 -39.20
N GLN A 75 -6.18 -40.83 -38.64
CA GLN A 75 -4.83 -41.39 -38.86
C GLN A 75 -4.52 -41.86 -40.30
N TRP A 76 -5.46 -41.73 -41.23
CA TRP A 76 -5.32 -42.10 -42.65
C TRP A 76 -5.44 -40.90 -43.59
N GLU A 77 -5.60 -39.69 -43.04
CA GLU A 77 -5.76 -38.47 -43.82
C GLU A 77 -4.43 -38.04 -44.45
N TYR A 78 -4.47 -37.76 -45.76
CA TYR A 78 -3.29 -37.41 -46.54
C TYR A 78 -3.15 -35.88 -46.60
N SER A 79 -2.12 -35.33 -45.95
CA SER A 79 -1.85 -33.90 -45.95
C SER A 79 -1.17 -33.44 -47.25
N ASN A 80 -1.79 -32.48 -47.95
CA ASN A 80 -1.23 -31.86 -49.15
C ASN A 80 -1.33 -30.33 -49.07
N TYR A 81 -0.24 -29.68 -48.65
CA TYR A 81 -0.20 -28.24 -48.44
C TYR A 81 -0.17 -27.38 -49.72
N ALA A 82 -0.29 -27.99 -50.89
CA ALA A 82 -0.54 -27.31 -52.17
C ALA A 82 -2.02 -27.32 -52.59
N ARG A 83 -2.87 -28.07 -51.87
CA ARG A 83 -4.34 -28.07 -52.04
C ARG A 83 -5.01 -27.42 -50.85
N ASP A 84 -4.57 -27.79 -49.66
CA ASP A 84 -5.07 -27.29 -48.39
C ASP A 84 -4.02 -26.34 -47.77
N LEU A 85 -4.44 -25.33 -47.02
CA LEU A 85 -3.48 -24.51 -46.28
C LEU A 85 -2.80 -25.35 -45.18
N TYR A 86 -1.52 -25.11 -44.92
CA TYR A 86 -0.83 -25.72 -43.78
C TYR A 86 -1.53 -25.35 -42.47
N GLN A 87 -2.27 -26.30 -41.91
CA GLN A 87 -2.81 -26.21 -40.56
C GLN A 87 -1.81 -26.86 -39.61
N ARG A 88 -1.35 -26.08 -38.63
CA ARG A 88 -0.52 -26.59 -37.54
C ARG A 88 -1.34 -27.60 -36.74
N TYR A 89 -0.69 -28.65 -36.22
CA TYR A 89 -1.30 -29.60 -35.28
C TYR A 89 -2.14 -28.88 -34.23
N VAL A 90 -3.31 -29.45 -33.91
CA VAL A 90 -4.10 -29.11 -32.73
C VAL A 90 -3.18 -29.23 -31.52
N ASN A 91 -2.73 -28.08 -31.02
CA ASN A 91 -1.79 -28.04 -29.92
C ASN A 91 -2.61 -27.94 -28.64
N THR A 92 -2.85 -29.08 -27.99
CA THR A 92 -3.50 -29.15 -26.67
C THR A 92 -2.79 -28.24 -25.66
N ASN A 93 -1.44 -28.16 -25.73
CA ASN A 93 -0.63 -27.20 -24.95
C ASN A 93 -0.80 -25.72 -25.35
N ARG A 94 -1.72 -25.39 -26.27
CA ARG A 94 -2.20 -24.02 -26.53
C ARG A 94 -3.66 -23.81 -26.17
N GLN A 95 -4.51 -24.83 -26.28
CA GLN A 95 -5.95 -24.67 -26.02
C GLN A 95 -6.27 -24.73 -24.54
N GLY A 96 -5.53 -25.51 -23.75
CA GLY A 96 -5.79 -25.63 -22.31
C GLY A 96 -6.66 -26.80 -21.96
N GLY A 97 -7.35 -26.70 -20.82
CA GLY A 97 -8.25 -27.73 -20.32
C GLY A 97 -9.64 -27.18 -19.98
N PRO A 98 -10.61 -28.07 -19.76
CA PRO A 98 -11.95 -27.70 -19.33
C PRO A 98 -11.95 -27.21 -17.88
N PHE A 99 -12.71 -26.15 -17.63
CA PHE A 99 -13.05 -25.66 -16.30
C PHE A 99 -14.49 -26.04 -15.96
N TYR A 100 -14.70 -26.43 -14.70
CA TYR A 100 -15.99 -26.81 -14.15
C TYR A 100 -16.31 -25.96 -12.93
N ASP A 101 -17.59 -25.80 -12.62
CA ASP A 101 -18.01 -25.19 -11.35
C ASP A 101 -17.94 -26.18 -10.17
N LEU A 102 -18.27 -25.69 -8.98
CA LEU A 102 -18.33 -26.46 -7.73
C LEU A 102 -19.31 -27.65 -7.76
N TYR A 103 -20.21 -27.72 -8.75
CA TYR A 103 -21.18 -28.79 -8.94
C TYR A 103 -20.78 -29.73 -10.10
N GLY A 104 -19.64 -29.49 -10.77
CA GLY A 104 -19.16 -30.29 -11.88
C GLY A 104 -19.76 -29.93 -13.24
N ASN A 105 -20.50 -28.81 -13.38
CA ASN A 105 -20.98 -28.37 -14.70
C ASN A 105 -19.83 -27.72 -15.47
N TYR A 106 -19.73 -28.01 -16.77
CA TYR A 106 -18.75 -27.37 -17.64
C TYR A 106 -19.03 -25.87 -17.79
N GLN A 107 -18.02 -25.05 -17.55
CA GLN A 107 -18.09 -23.59 -17.61
C GLN A 107 -17.39 -23.04 -18.85
N THR A 108 -16.12 -23.43 -19.08
CA THR A 108 -15.30 -22.92 -20.18
C THR A 108 -14.10 -23.83 -20.46
N TRP A 109 -13.32 -23.52 -21.50
CA TRP A 109 -12.07 -24.20 -21.83
C TRP A 109 -10.96 -23.18 -21.99
N GLY A 110 -9.80 -23.38 -21.34
CA GLY A 110 -8.70 -22.43 -21.40
C GLY A 110 -7.57 -22.71 -20.41
N TRP A 111 -6.92 -21.64 -19.97
CA TRP A 111 -5.79 -21.69 -19.03
C TRP A 111 -6.03 -20.83 -17.81
N LEU A 112 -5.60 -21.32 -16.65
CA LEU A 112 -5.44 -20.46 -15.46
C LEU A 112 -4.19 -19.61 -15.67
N VAL A 113 -4.38 -18.32 -15.95
CA VAL A 113 -3.28 -17.37 -16.21
C VAL A 113 -2.86 -16.64 -14.94
N PHE A 114 -3.84 -16.28 -14.11
CA PHE A 114 -3.70 -15.62 -12.83
C PHE A 114 -4.73 -16.20 -11.87
N ASP A 115 -4.35 -16.38 -10.62
CA ASP A 115 -5.26 -16.68 -9.50
C ASP A 115 -4.78 -15.94 -8.25
N TRP A 116 -5.72 -15.42 -7.47
CA TRP A 116 -5.48 -14.80 -6.17
C TRP A 116 -6.60 -15.23 -5.23
N ASN A 117 -6.24 -16.05 -4.24
CA ASN A 117 -7.15 -16.60 -3.25
C ASN A 117 -6.68 -16.16 -1.84
N GLN A 118 -7.66 -15.93 -0.97
CA GLN A 118 -7.48 -15.49 0.40
C GLN A 118 -8.36 -16.35 1.32
N THR A 119 -7.75 -17.38 1.92
CA THR A 119 -8.40 -18.33 2.85
C THR A 119 -8.02 -17.99 4.29
N GLN A 120 -9.00 -17.92 5.20
CA GLN A 120 -8.81 -17.61 6.62
C GLN A 120 -9.92 -18.30 7.45
N PRO A 121 -9.65 -18.82 8.66
CA PRO A 121 -8.33 -18.96 9.26
C PRO A 121 -7.52 -20.12 8.65
N GLY A 122 -6.21 -19.95 8.53
CA GLY A 122 -5.28 -20.99 8.05
C GLY A 122 -3.85 -20.48 7.82
N GLN A 123 -2.86 -21.37 7.93
CA GLN A 123 -1.49 -21.07 7.48
C GLN A 123 -1.47 -20.93 5.95
N PHE A 124 -0.58 -20.08 5.43
CA PHE A 124 -0.37 -19.92 3.98
C PHE A 124 -1.63 -19.48 3.21
N GLY A 125 -2.57 -18.83 3.90
CA GLY A 125 -3.91 -18.54 3.39
C GLY A 125 -3.97 -17.48 2.28
N SER A 126 -2.92 -16.66 2.09
CA SER A 126 -2.86 -15.68 1.01
C SER A 126 -2.03 -16.26 -0.14
N SER A 127 -2.67 -16.72 -1.21
CA SER A 127 -2.01 -17.38 -2.33
C SER A 127 -2.19 -16.62 -3.64
N ILE A 128 -1.09 -16.32 -4.33
CA ILE A 128 -1.11 -15.78 -5.69
C ILE A 128 -0.37 -16.73 -6.63
N TYR A 129 -1.00 -17.05 -7.76
CA TYR A 129 -0.43 -17.84 -8.85
C TYR A 129 -0.34 -16.99 -10.13
N LYS A 130 0.83 -17.03 -10.79
CA LYS A 130 1.10 -16.32 -12.05
C LYS A 130 1.75 -17.27 -13.04
N ASP A 131 0.98 -17.69 -14.02
CA ASP A 131 1.42 -18.65 -15.03
C ASP A 131 2.50 -18.05 -15.96
N PRO A 132 3.48 -18.82 -16.45
CA PRO A 132 4.45 -18.36 -17.45
C PRO A 132 3.85 -17.73 -18.72
N ARG A 133 2.61 -18.08 -19.07
CA ARG A 133 1.85 -17.47 -20.17
C ARG A 133 1.44 -16.03 -19.87
N PHE A 134 1.23 -15.67 -18.61
CA PHE A 134 0.92 -14.29 -18.23
C PHE A 134 2.00 -13.32 -18.72
N ASN A 135 3.27 -13.66 -18.47
CA ASN A 135 4.39 -12.86 -18.94
C ASN A 135 4.71 -13.07 -20.43
N SER A 136 4.66 -14.32 -20.93
CA SER A 136 5.14 -14.62 -22.29
C SER A 136 4.12 -14.46 -23.42
N TRP A 137 2.81 -14.60 -23.15
CA TRP A 137 1.74 -14.43 -24.15
C TRP A 137 1.04 -13.09 -23.99
N PHE A 138 0.82 -12.65 -22.74
CA PHE A 138 0.08 -11.43 -22.41
C PHE A 138 0.99 -10.26 -21.98
N ASN A 139 2.32 -10.38 -22.08
CA ASN A 139 3.28 -9.33 -21.69
C ASN A 139 3.04 -8.78 -20.26
N ALA A 140 2.58 -9.63 -19.36
CA ALA A 140 2.25 -9.34 -17.96
C ALA A 140 1.09 -8.34 -17.76
N VAL A 141 0.17 -8.23 -18.75
CA VAL A 141 -1.09 -7.48 -18.66
C VAL A 141 -2.21 -8.21 -19.42
N THR A 142 -3.31 -8.53 -18.74
CA THR A 142 -4.54 -9.06 -19.34
C THR A 142 -5.68 -8.09 -19.11
N VAL A 143 -6.38 -7.69 -20.18
CA VAL A 143 -7.56 -6.81 -20.12
C VAL A 143 -8.77 -7.59 -20.62
N SER A 144 -9.85 -7.61 -19.84
CA SER A 144 -11.18 -8.03 -20.28
C SER A 144 -12.09 -6.82 -20.22
N ALA A 145 -12.81 -6.52 -21.29
CA ALA A 145 -13.71 -5.38 -21.34
C ALA A 145 -15.01 -5.73 -22.07
N ASP A 146 -16.10 -5.14 -21.62
CA ASP A 146 -17.44 -5.23 -22.21
C ASP A 146 -18.09 -3.84 -22.22
N SER A 147 -19.01 -3.61 -23.16
CA SER A 147 -19.73 -2.35 -23.25
C SER A 147 -21.13 -2.53 -23.80
N ARG A 148 -22.06 -1.79 -23.23
CA ARG A 148 -23.46 -1.81 -23.62
C ARG A 148 -24.09 -0.43 -23.48
N ASP A 149 -24.63 0.06 -24.58
CA ASP A 149 -25.24 1.38 -24.67
C ASP A 149 -24.25 2.46 -24.19
N GLN A 150 -24.58 3.16 -23.10
CA GLN A 150 -23.72 4.18 -22.46
C GLN A 150 -22.76 3.63 -21.41
N TYR A 151 -22.77 2.32 -21.13
CA TYR A 151 -22.02 1.71 -20.03
C TYR A 151 -20.80 0.94 -20.55
N TYR A 152 -19.65 1.18 -19.91
CA TYR A 152 -18.38 0.53 -20.20
C TYR A 152 -17.83 -0.10 -18.92
N LEU A 153 -17.31 -1.32 -19.02
CA LEU A 153 -16.66 -2.04 -17.92
C LEU A 153 -15.35 -2.65 -18.44
N ALA A 154 -14.27 -2.47 -17.70
CA ALA A 154 -12.99 -3.13 -17.96
C ALA A 154 -12.41 -3.71 -16.65
N ILE A 155 -11.77 -4.87 -16.76
CA ILE A 155 -10.98 -5.51 -15.70
C ILE A 155 -9.59 -5.76 -16.27
N THR A 156 -8.60 -5.11 -15.70
CA THR A 156 -7.18 -5.21 -16.06
C THR A 156 -6.41 -5.88 -14.93
N ILE A 157 -5.71 -6.97 -15.24
CA ILE A 157 -4.80 -7.65 -14.30
C ILE A 157 -3.39 -7.51 -14.86
N GLY A 158 -2.48 -6.91 -14.11
CA GLY A 158 -1.17 -6.53 -14.64
C GLY A 158 -0.10 -6.29 -13.60
N GLU A 159 1.17 -6.30 -14.02
CA GLU A 159 2.32 -6.01 -13.13
C GLU A 159 2.85 -4.59 -13.20
N ARG A 160 2.47 -3.87 -14.26
CA ARG A 160 3.05 -2.61 -14.69
C ARG A 160 1.95 -1.73 -15.31
N ILE A 161 0.81 -1.67 -14.63
CA ILE A 161 -0.32 -0.81 -15.03
C ILE A 161 0.06 0.63 -14.67
N ARG A 162 0.03 1.55 -15.63
CA ARG A 162 0.10 2.98 -15.32
C ARG A 162 -1.26 3.38 -14.77
N THR A 163 -1.30 3.71 -13.50
CA THR A 163 -2.55 3.96 -12.76
C THR A 163 -2.43 5.26 -11.99
N ALA A 164 -3.44 6.11 -12.05
CA ALA A 164 -3.56 7.29 -11.20
C ALA A 164 -5.03 7.48 -10.81
N LEU A 165 -5.28 7.70 -9.52
CA LEU A 165 -6.58 8.12 -9.00
C LEU A 165 -6.59 9.65 -8.85
N THR A 166 -5.60 10.19 -8.15
CA THR A 166 -5.30 11.63 -8.05
C THR A 166 -3.80 11.85 -7.79
N PRO A 167 -3.27 13.07 -7.95
CA PRO A 167 -1.91 13.41 -7.56
C PRO A 167 -1.59 13.12 -6.09
N LEU A 168 -2.50 13.40 -5.15
CA LEU A 168 -2.21 13.27 -3.72
C LEU A 168 -2.59 11.92 -3.09
N THR A 169 -3.52 11.15 -3.68
CA THR A 169 -3.92 9.84 -3.08
C THR A 169 -3.24 8.62 -3.66
N PHE A 170 -3.09 8.52 -4.99
CA PHE A 170 -2.46 7.38 -5.65
C PHE A 170 -2.08 7.69 -7.09
N SER A 171 -0.78 7.64 -7.38
CA SER A 171 -0.25 7.67 -8.74
C SER A 171 0.97 6.75 -8.82
N LYS A 172 0.86 5.69 -9.63
CA LYS A 172 1.96 4.76 -9.90
C LYS A 172 2.25 4.63 -11.39
N PRO A 173 3.53 4.71 -11.82
CA PRO A 173 3.94 4.24 -13.14
C PRO A 173 3.68 2.75 -13.35
N ARG A 174 3.81 1.95 -12.28
CA ARG A 174 3.85 0.49 -12.36
C ARG A 174 3.08 -0.18 -11.21
N PHE A 175 1.78 0.01 -11.19
CA PHE A 175 0.89 -0.75 -10.32
C PHE A 175 0.90 -2.24 -10.71
N ASN A 176 1.11 -3.11 -9.72
CA ASN A 176 1.04 -4.57 -9.83
C ASN A 176 -0.20 -5.04 -9.06
N GLY A 177 -1.22 -5.53 -9.76
CA GLY A 177 -2.50 -5.86 -9.16
C GLY A 177 -3.64 -5.97 -10.17
N ILE A 178 -4.85 -5.74 -9.68
CA ILE A 178 -6.11 -5.73 -10.42
C ILE A 178 -6.65 -4.30 -10.41
N GLN A 179 -6.99 -3.78 -11.58
CA GLN A 179 -7.74 -2.54 -11.77
C GLN A 179 -9.09 -2.89 -12.42
N MET A 180 -10.18 -2.36 -11.87
CA MET A 180 -11.51 -2.46 -12.46
C MET A 180 -12.02 -1.05 -12.76
N ASP A 181 -12.37 -0.78 -14.01
CA ASP A 181 -12.84 0.53 -14.47
C ASP A 181 -14.27 0.43 -14.97
N PHE A 182 -15.12 1.36 -14.55
CA PHE A 182 -16.50 1.54 -14.99
C PHE A 182 -16.69 2.97 -15.46
N ALA A 183 -17.35 3.15 -16.61
CA ALA A 183 -17.71 4.48 -17.11
C ALA A 183 -19.14 4.51 -17.67
N ALA A 184 -19.79 5.64 -17.46
CA ALA A 184 -21.08 6.02 -18.01
C ALA A 184 -21.12 7.54 -18.25
N ASP A 185 -22.08 8.04 -19.04
CA ASP A 185 -22.23 9.45 -19.45
C ASP A 185 -21.98 10.53 -18.38
N LYS A 186 -22.21 10.23 -17.10
CA LYS A 186 -22.02 11.16 -15.98
C LYS A 186 -21.23 10.61 -14.80
N TYR A 187 -20.79 9.36 -14.85
CA TYR A 187 -20.20 8.66 -13.71
C TYR A 187 -19.03 7.79 -14.16
N GLU A 188 -17.89 7.94 -13.50
CA GLU A 188 -16.74 7.06 -13.68
C GLU A 188 -16.39 6.46 -12.32
N ALA A 189 -15.95 5.20 -12.29
CA ALA A 189 -15.45 4.57 -11.08
C ALA A 189 -14.28 3.63 -11.41
N THR A 190 -13.20 3.75 -10.66
CA THR A 190 -12.04 2.84 -10.73
C THR A 190 -11.84 2.21 -9.36
N LEU A 191 -11.61 0.89 -9.32
CA LEU A 191 -11.23 0.13 -8.12
C LEU A 191 -9.88 -0.54 -8.35
N LEU A 192 -9.04 -0.56 -7.33
CA LEU A 192 -7.68 -1.11 -7.33
C LEU A 192 -7.55 -2.15 -6.22
N PHE A 193 -6.93 -3.29 -6.51
CA PHE A 193 -6.61 -4.32 -5.52
C PHE A 193 -5.22 -4.91 -5.76
N SER A 194 -4.42 -5.06 -4.71
CA SER A 194 -3.07 -5.64 -4.79
C SER A 194 -2.66 -6.32 -3.49
N ARG A 195 -1.75 -7.29 -3.58
CA ARG A 195 -0.92 -7.72 -2.45
C ARG A 195 0.41 -6.98 -2.56
N ALA A 196 0.56 -5.90 -1.78
CA ALA A 196 1.72 -5.02 -1.81
C ALA A 196 2.98 -5.72 -1.28
N SER A 197 2.85 -6.53 -0.23
CA SER A 197 3.92 -7.42 0.24
C SER A 197 4.14 -8.59 -0.71
N GLU A 198 5.39 -9.01 -0.91
CA GLU A 198 5.74 -10.12 -1.80
C GLU A 198 5.06 -9.99 -3.18
N ALA A 199 5.09 -8.76 -3.72
CA ALA A 199 4.53 -8.42 -5.03
C ALA A 199 5.27 -9.20 -6.11
N ILE A 200 4.69 -10.32 -6.55
CA ILE A 200 5.29 -11.20 -7.55
C ILE A 200 5.49 -10.40 -8.83
N LEU A 201 6.74 -10.27 -9.27
CA LEU A 201 7.12 -9.74 -10.57
C LEU A 201 7.57 -10.92 -11.44
N GLY A 202 6.94 -11.09 -12.60
CA GLY A 202 7.13 -12.26 -13.43
C GLY A 202 6.18 -13.40 -13.06
N THR A 203 6.74 -14.60 -12.91
CA THR A 203 5.97 -15.85 -12.87
C THR A 203 6.20 -16.55 -11.55
N THR A 204 5.20 -17.24 -11.01
CA THR A 204 5.41 -18.07 -9.82
C THR A 204 6.44 -19.17 -10.09
N PRO A 205 7.47 -19.34 -9.24
CA PRO A 205 8.45 -20.42 -9.39
C PRO A 205 7.78 -21.80 -9.46
N ALA A 206 8.35 -22.69 -10.27
CA ALA A 206 7.93 -24.10 -10.39
C ALA A 206 6.43 -24.37 -10.67
N LEU A 207 5.67 -23.38 -11.18
CA LEU A 207 4.21 -23.44 -11.33
C LEU A 207 3.45 -23.67 -10.00
N GLN A 208 4.00 -23.23 -8.86
CA GLN A 208 3.36 -23.35 -7.55
C GLN A 208 2.91 -21.97 -7.04
N PRO A 209 1.70 -21.83 -6.46
CA PRO A 209 1.27 -20.57 -5.87
C PRO A 209 2.27 -20.04 -4.82
N SER A 210 2.58 -18.75 -4.88
CA SER A 210 3.29 -18.05 -3.80
C SER A 210 2.29 -17.81 -2.67
N THR A 211 2.50 -18.52 -1.57
CA THR A 211 1.64 -18.49 -0.40
C THR A 211 2.32 -17.81 0.77
N SER A 212 1.59 -16.97 1.50
CA SER A 212 2.06 -16.37 2.74
C SER A 212 0.98 -16.40 3.82
N THR A 213 1.44 -16.43 5.07
CA THR A 213 0.61 -16.28 6.27
C THR A 213 0.43 -14.82 6.65
N ASN A 214 1.43 -13.97 6.36
CA ASN A 214 1.44 -12.54 6.62
C ASN A 214 1.48 -11.79 5.29
N ALA A 215 0.56 -10.85 5.08
CA ALA A 215 0.51 -10.10 3.83
C ALA A 215 0.02 -8.67 4.09
N THR A 216 0.61 -7.70 3.40
CA THR A 216 0.03 -6.35 3.28
C THR A 216 -0.78 -6.29 2.00
N ASN A 217 -2.08 -6.11 2.15
CA ASN A 217 -2.99 -5.91 1.03
C ASN A 217 -3.23 -4.42 0.84
N MET A 218 -3.39 -4.01 -0.41
CA MET A 218 -3.79 -2.67 -0.80
C MET A 218 -5.14 -2.76 -1.52
N MET A 219 -6.05 -1.87 -1.13
CA MET A 219 -7.27 -1.59 -1.86
C MET A 219 -7.35 -0.09 -2.12
N GLY A 220 -7.89 0.32 -3.26
CA GLY A 220 -8.13 1.72 -3.55
C GLY A 220 -9.29 1.91 -4.51
N GLY A 221 -9.74 3.15 -4.64
CA GLY A 221 -10.71 3.50 -5.65
C GLY A 221 -10.99 4.99 -5.74
N ARG A 222 -11.50 5.38 -6.91
CA ARG A 222 -12.02 6.71 -7.21
C ARG A 222 -13.42 6.56 -7.79
N ALA A 223 -14.33 7.43 -7.38
CA ALA A 223 -15.60 7.63 -8.07
C ALA A 223 -15.75 9.10 -8.45
N THR A 224 -16.30 9.39 -9.63
CA THR A 224 -16.58 10.74 -10.10
C THR A 224 -18.04 10.90 -10.52
N ALA A 225 -18.55 12.13 -10.45
CA ALA A 225 -19.85 12.50 -10.97
C ALA A 225 -19.77 13.85 -11.68
N GLN A 226 -20.32 13.94 -12.89
CA GLN A 226 -20.46 15.20 -13.62
C GLN A 226 -21.73 15.95 -13.17
N VAL A 227 -21.55 17.19 -12.72
CA VAL A 227 -22.59 18.07 -12.17
C VAL A 227 -22.77 19.28 -13.08
N GLY A 228 -23.82 19.23 -13.91
CA GLY A 228 -24.01 20.19 -14.99
C GLY A 228 -23.00 19.98 -16.12
N ASP A 229 -22.71 21.03 -16.87
CA ASP A 229 -21.90 20.90 -18.10
C ASP A 229 -20.39 21.11 -17.86
N PHE A 230 -20.01 21.73 -16.74
CA PHE A 230 -18.67 22.28 -16.50
C PHE A 230 -18.02 21.87 -15.17
N VAL A 231 -18.71 21.13 -14.29
CA VAL A 231 -18.14 20.64 -13.02
C VAL A 231 -18.11 19.11 -13.00
N LYS A 232 -16.98 18.53 -12.60
CA LYS A 232 -16.86 17.14 -12.17
C LYS A 232 -16.42 17.14 -10.70
N VAL A 233 -17.10 16.35 -9.87
CA VAL A 233 -16.69 16.11 -8.48
C VAL A 233 -16.21 14.68 -8.32
N GLY A 234 -15.26 14.44 -7.43
CA GLY A 234 -14.74 13.10 -7.15
C GLY A 234 -14.52 12.84 -5.67
N ALA A 235 -14.50 11.55 -5.33
CA ALA A 235 -14.07 11.06 -4.04
C ALA A 235 -13.09 9.89 -4.26
N THR A 236 -12.05 9.83 -3.44
CA THR A 236 -11.00 8.81 -3.45
C THR A 236 -10.83 8.16 -2.09
N MET A 237 -10.43 6.90 -2.09
CA MET A 237 -9.99 6.16 -0.90
C MET A 237 -8.87 5.22 -1.33
N VAL A 238 -7.77 5.19 -0.57
CA VAL A 238 -6.65 4.28 -0.75
C VAL A 238 -6.27 3.76 0.62
N ASN A 239 -6.12 2.45 0.78
CA ASN A 239 -5.76 1.83 2.04
C ASN A 239 -4.80 0.67 1.77
N ALA A 240 -3.67 0.66 2.47
CA ALA A 240 -2.83 -0.52 2.59
C ALA A 240 -2.73 -0.92 4.05
N HIS A 241 -3.03 -2.19 4.32
CA HIS A 241 -3.14 -2.73 5.68
C HIS A 241 -2.47 -4.10 5.77
N HIS A 242 -1.86 -4.36 6.91
CA HIS A 242 -1.34 -5.68 7.26
C HIS A 242 -2.48 -6.65 7.57
N SER A 243 -2.32 -7.90 7.14
CA SER A 243 -3.27 -9.00 7.32
C SER A 243 -2.53 -10.28 7.72
N GLN A 244 -3.14 -11.06 8.61
CA GLN A 244 -2.59 -12.32 9.11
C GLN A 244 -3.64 -13.42 8.92
N THR A 245 -3.33 -14.42 8.10
CA THR A 245 -4.31 -15.44 7.68
C THR A 245 -4.65 -16.45 8.76
N LEU A 246 -3.88 -16.50 9.85
CA LEU A 246 -4.19 -17.31 11.03
C LEU A 246 -5.36 -16.76 11.85
N ALA A 247 -5.64 -15.46 11.76
CA ALA A 247 -6.75 -14.83 12.46
C ALA A 247 -8.08 -15.07 11.75
N GLU A 248 -9.20 -14.99 12.48
CA GLU A 248 -10.52 -15.04 11.87
C GLU A 248 -10.85 -13.76 11.07
N ALA A 249 -11.23 -13.93 9.80
CA ALA A 249 -11.46 -12.84 8.85
C ALA A 249 -12.53 -11.82 9.26
N PHE A 250 -13.47 -12.21 10.14
CA PHE A 250 -14.64 -11.41 10.49
C PHE A 250 -14.56 -10.75 11.87
N GLU A 251 -13.56 -11.06 12.69
CA GLU A 251 -13.38 -10.43 14.01
C GLU A 251 -12.56 -9.13 13.97
N ARG A 252 -11.81 -8.89 12.88
CA ARG A 252 -10.91 -7.74 12.70
C ARG A 252 -11.40 -6.78 11.62
N ASN A 253 -11.10 -5.50 11.78
CA ASN A 253 -11.54 -4.46 10.83
C ASN A 253 -10.61 -4.41 9.59
N PRO A 254 -11.13 -4.63 8.36
CA PRO A 254 -10.32 -4.74 7.15
C PRO A 254 -9.67 -3.42 6.69
N PHE A 255 -10.00 -2.28 7.30
CA PHE A 255 -9.34 -0.99 7.00
C PHE A 255 -8.22 -0.66 7.99
N ILE A 256 -8.28 -1.21 9.20
CA ILE A 256 -7.28 -1.00 10.27
C ILE A 256 -6.16 -2.03 10.15
N GLY A 257 -6.46 -3.23 9.65
CA GLY A 257 -5.52 -4.34 9.60
C GLY A 257 -5.16 -4.90 10.98
N THR A 258 -4.06 -5.64 11.01
CA THR A 258 -3.50 -6.27 12.20
C THR A 258 -1.99 -6.26 12.12
N LEU A 259 -1.30 -6.10 13.25
CA LEU A 259 0.14 -6.45 13.30
C LEU A 259 0.38 -7.85 12.73
N GLY A 260 1.47 -8.00 11.98
CA GLY A 260 1.96 -9.29 11.50
C GLY A 260 2.50 -10.17 12.63
N ALA A 261 2.64 -11.46 12.34
CA ALA A 261 3.02 -12.46 13.35
C ALA A 261 4.34 -12.13 14.09
N GLY A 262 5.34 -11.60 13.39
CA GLY A 262 6.61 -11.16 13.98
C GLY A 262 6.51 -9.86 14.79
N GLN A 263 5.79 -8.84 14.29
CA GLN A 263 5.50 -7.61 15.04
C GLN A 263 4.77 -7.89 16.37
N GLY A 264 3.87 -8.90 16.37
CA GLY A 264 3.02 -9.26 17.51
C GLY A 264 3.50 -10.45 18.36
N SER A 265 4.64 -11.10 18.04
CA SER A 265 5.04 -12.37 18.68
C SER A 265 5.38 -12.25 20.17
N ASP A 266 5.88 -11.08 20.58
CA ASP A 266 6.47 -10.87 21.89
C ASP A 266 6.02 -9.53 22.49
N PRO A 267 5.69 -9.48 23.79
CA PRO A 267 5.36 -8.22 24.46
C PRO A 267 6.59 -7.29 24.45
N ILE A 268 6.33 -5.99 24.36
CA ILE A 268 7.35 -4.96 24.51
C ILE A 268 8.00 -5.07 25.89
N ARG A 269 9.33 -5.14 25.91
CA ARG A 269 10.15 -5.22 27.12
C ARG A 269 10.85 -3.90 27.39
N VAL A 270 11.18 -3.15 26.35
CA VAL A 270 11.90 -1.87 26.44
C VAL A 270 11.25 -0.83 25.56
N LEU A 271 11.01 0.36 26.11
CA LEU A 271 10.66 1.57 25.37
C LEU A 271 11.68 2.67 25.67
N ALA A 272 11.98 3.50 24.68
CA ALA A 272 12.72 4.73 24.87
C ALA A 272 11.97 5.90 24.22
N VAL A 273 11.84 7.00 24.97
CA VAL A 273 11.43 8.30 24.43
C VAL A 273 12.68 9.14 24.25
N VAL A 274 12.88 9.64 23.04
CA VAL A 274 14.04 10.45 22.65
C VAL A 274 13.55 11.88 22.46
N LEU A 275 14.23 12.85 23.07
CA LEU A 275 14.08 14.26 22.77
C LEU A 275 15.42 14.81 22.27
N SER A 276 15.41 15.41 21.09
CA SER A 276 16.54 16.11 20.49
C SER A 276 16.16 17.53 20.09
N ASP A 277 17.14 18.31 19.68
CA ASP A 277 16.94 19.51 18.87
C ASP A 277 16.24 19.15 17.53
N ASP A 278 15.38 20.03 17.01
CA ASP A 278 14.79 19.93 15.65
C ASP A 278 15.61 20.74 14.63
N SER A 279 16.40 21.74 15.09
CA SER A 279 17.34 22.54 14.27
C SER A 279 18.78 22.49 14.83
N PRO A 280 19.40 21.30 14.97
CA PRO A 280 20.66 21.12 15.69
C PRO A 280 21.85 21.93 15.16
N GLU A 281 21.79 22.46 13.93
CA GLU A 281 22.86 23.21 13.28
C GLU A 281 23.18 24.57 13.93
N ASP A 282 22.27 25.15 14.73
CA ASP A 282 22.53 26.43 15.42
C ASP A 282 23.21 26.28 16.80
N GLY A 283 23.18 25.05 17.35
CA GLY A 283 23.75 24.65 18.63
C GLY A 283 23.17 25.36 19.86
N GLN A 284 21.96 25.95 19.79
CA GLN A 284 21.40 26.79 20.84
C GLN A 284 19.88 26.69 20.97
N GLY A 285 19.41 26.05 22.06
CA GLY A 285 18.02 26.15 22.48
C GLY A 285 17.11 25.08 21.90
N GLY A 286 17.61 23.86 21.74
CA GLY A 286 16.83 22.66 21.47
C GLY A 286 15.94 22.20 22.64
N ALA A 287 15.55 20.93 22.63
CA ALA A 287 14.51 20.37 23.49
C ALA A 287 14.70 20.64 24.99
N ALA A 288 13.69 21.27 25.60
CA ALA A 288 13.60 21.48 27.05
C ALA A 288 12.53 20.56 27.68
N LEU A 289 12.94 19.58 28.49
CA LEU A 289 12.06 18.65 29.21
C LEU A 289 11.83 19.08 30.66
N PHE A 290 10.60 19.44 31.01
CA PHE A 290 10.19 19.87 32.35
C PHE A 290 9.61 18.74 33.20
N ALA A 291 8.89 17.81 32.58
CA ALA A 291 8.26 16.68 33.27
C ALA A 291 7.96 15.54 32.30
N HIS A 292 7.90 14.32 32.83
CA HIS A 292 7.44 13.12 32.13
C HIS A 292 6.59 12.24 33.07
N ASP A 293 5.61 11.55 32.51
CA ASP A 293 4.81 10.50 33.15
C ASP A 293 4.49 9.44 32.06
N ILE A 294 4.19 8.22 32.50
CA ILE A 294 3.78 7.10 31.65
C ILE A 294 2.49 6.52 32.22
N ILE A 295 1.48 6.35 31.37
CA ILE A 295 0.23 5.70 31.71
C ILE A 295 0.20 4.32 31.05
N ILE A 296 0.39 3.29 31.86
CA ILE A 296 0.34 1.89 31.46
C ILE A 296 -1.09 1.38 31.68
N THR A 297 -1.75 0.92 30.62
CA THR A 297 -3.01 0.18 30.75
C THR A 297 -2.73 -1.30 30.65
N ALA A 298 -3.06 -2.05 31.69
CA ALA A 298 -2.99 -3.51 31.69
C ALA A 298 -4.38 -4.14 31.81
N GLU A 299 -4.51 -5.34 31.28
CA GLU A 299 -5.73 -6.16 31.36
C GLU A 299 -5.44 -7.45 32.13
N ASP A 300 -6.20 -7.66 33.21
CA ASP A 300 -6.29 -8.95 33.87
C ASP A 300 -7.13 -9.87 32.97
N PHE A 301 -6.53 -10.93 32.42
CA PHE A 301 -7.16 -11.77 31.40
C PHE A 301 -8.22 -12.73 31.94
N ASP A 302 -8.19 -13.06 33.25
CA ASP A 302 -9.19 -13.91 33.89
C ASP A 302 -10.50 -13.14 34.13
N THR A 303 -10.38 -11.89 34.59
CA THR A 303 -11.52 -11.00 34.90
C THR A 303 -11.91 -10.06 33.75
N LYS A 304 -11.06 -9.96 32.72
CA LYS A 304 -11.12 -8.97 31.61
C LYS A 304 -11.12 -7.51 32.07
N LYS A 305 -10.64 -7.25 33.30
CA LYS A 305 -10.65 -5.92 33.90
C LYS A 305 -9.41 -5.14 33.46
N ARG A 306 -9.63 -3.99 32.82
CA ARG A 306 -8.57 -3.03 32.53
C ARG A 306 -8.30 -2.10 33.70
N THR A 307 -7.02 -1.95 34.05
CA THR A 307 -6.54 -1.03 35.09
C THR A 307 -5.47 -0.13 34.49
N LYS A 308 -5.50 1.16 34.85
CA LYS A 308 -4.49 2.14 34.44
C LYS A 308 -3.58 2.45 35.62
N TYR A 309 -2.29 2.50 35.37
CA TYR A 309 -1.25 2.84 36.33
C TYR A 309 -0.43 4.01 35.79
N ARG A 310 -0.12 5.00 36.63
CA ARG A 310 0.84 6.09 36.34
C ARG A 310 2.25 5.73 36.79
N LEU A 311 3.24 6.50 36.36
CA LEU A 311 4.66 6.30 36.67
C LEU A 311 4.91 5.98 38.15
N ARG A 312 4.41 6.83 39.06
CA ARG A 312 4.58 6.70 40.52
C ARG A 312 3.94 5.44 41.14
N GLU A 313 3.09 4.73 40.41
CA GLU A 313 2.38 3.54 40.89
C GLU A 313 3.08 2.24 40.47
N VAL A 314 4.02 2.31 39.53
CA VAL A 314 4.74 1.16 38.95
C VAL A 314 6.24 1.16 39.27
N VAL A 315 6.68 1.99 40.22
CA VAL A 315 8.09 2.22 40.55
C VAL A 315 8.37 2.00 42.04
N ALA A 316 9.33 1.12 42.33
CA ALA A 316 9.85 0.92 43.68
C ALA A 316 10.93 1.96 44.06
N ASP A 317 11.74 2.38 43.09
CA ASP A 317 12.84 3.33 43.28
C ASP A 317 12.91 4.32 42.10
N PRO A 318 12.43 5.58 42.28
CA PRO A 318 12.39 6.57 41.21
C PRO A 318 13.77 7.10 40.82
N THR A 319 14.84 6.68 41.50
CA THR A 319 16.23 6.95 41.07
C THR A 319 16.76 5.89 40.09
N LYS A 320 16.01 4.80 39.88
CA LYS A 320 16.40 3.67 39.03
C LYS A 320 15.44 3.40 37.87
N TRP A 321 14.20 3.87 37.93
CA TRP A 321 13.25 3.68 36.83
C TRP A 321 12.25 4.84 36.68
N PRO A 322 12.03 5.36 35.46
CA PRO A 322 12.80 5.12 34.24
C PRO A 322 14.23 5.68 34.35
N VAL A 323 15.16 5.17 33.53
CA VAL A 323 16.54 5.67 33.48
C VAL A 323 16.64 6.77 32.43
N ILE A 324 16.83 8.01 32.87
CA ILE A 324 17.11 9.14 31.97
C ILE A 324 18.61 9.20 31.72
N THR A 325 19.01 9.26 30.45
CA THR A 325 20.40 9.47 30.02
C THR A 325 20.48 10.68 29.08
N GLY A 326 21.67 11.26 28.99
CA GLY A 326 21.93 12.47 28.20
C GLY A 326 21.25 13.73 28.75
N GLY A 327 21.43 14.82 28.02
CA GLY A 327 20.94 16.15 28.36
C GLY A 327 21.70 16.87 29.48
N PHE A 328 21.58 18.19 29.50
CA PHE A 328 22.22 19.09 30.45
C PHE A 328 21.20 19.65 31.45
N PRO A 329 21.43 19.53 32.78
CA PRO A 329 20.50 20.08 33.77
C PRO A 329 20.58 21.62 33.77
N ARG A 330 19.44 22.28 33.54
CA ARG A 330 19.24 23.72 33.69
C ARG A 330 18.29 24.00 34.87
N GLU A 331 17.98 25.28 35.16
CA GLU A 331 17.10 25.65 36.28
C GLU A 331 15.66 25.16 36.05
N GLY A 332 15.35 23.98 36.59
CA GLY A 332 13.99 23.40 36.59
C GLY A 332 13.63 22.53 35.40
N PHE A 333 14.56 22.25 34.48
CA PHE A 333 14.36 21.38 33.32
C PHE A 333 15.68 20.75 32.84
N LEU A 334 15.57 19.70 32.02
CA LEU A 334 16.69 19.07 31.32
C LEU A 334 16.70 19.57 29.86
N ALA A 335 17.87 19.94 29.33
CA ALA A 335 18.01 20.50 27.98
C ALA A 335 18.84 19.59 27.06
N ALA A 336 18.43 19.44 25.81
CA ALA A 336 19.22 18.85 24.73
C ALA A 336 19.40 19.91 23.63
N ASP A 337 20.59 20.51 23.56
CA ASP A 337 20.96 21.52 22.56
C ASP A 337 21.87 20.89 21.49
N GLY A 338 21.64 21.16 20.21
CA GLY A 338 22.46 20.64 19.11
C GLY A 338 22.39 19.11 18.97
N GLU A 339 23.54 18.44 18.90
CA GLU A 339 23.63 16.97 18.77
C GLU A 339 23.30 16.21 20.07
N GLU A 340 23.09 16.89 21.21
CA GLU A 340 22.75 16.23 22.48
C GLU A 340 21.32 15.65 22.45
N GLN A 341 21.08 14.56 23.16
CA GLN A 341 19.77 13.90 23.21
C GLN A 341 19.40 13.47 24.63
N ILE A 342 18.16 13.76 25.04
CA ILE A 342 17.58 13.21 26.26
C ILE A 342 16.91 11.89 25.91
N VAL A 343 17.34 10.79 26.52
CA VAL A 343 16.73 9.46 26.33
C VAL A 343 16.13 8.96 27.64
N ILE A 344 14.80 8.82 27.66
CA ILE A 344 14.05 8.29 28.81
C ILE A 344 13.78 6.80 28.58
N ASN A 345 14.50 5.93 29.32
CA ASN A 345 14.45 4.48 29.18
C ASN A 345 13.44 3.83 30.13
N TYR A 346 12.48 3.10 29.56
CA TYR A 346 11.48 2.31 30.27
C TYR A 346 11.73 0.82 30.01
N ASP A 347 12.57 0.19 30.82
CA ASP A 347 12.82 -1.26 30.79
C ASP A 347 11.86 -1.99 31.75
N PHE A 348 10.86 -2.69 31.22
CA PHE A 348 9.87 -3.43 32.02
C PHE A 348 10.42 -4.73 32.62
N THR A 349 11.70 -5.01 32.46
CA THR A 349 12.41 -6.16 33.07
C THR A 349 13.30 -5.76 34.24
N ASP A 350 13.50 -4.45 34.50
CA ASP A 350 14.26 -3.95 35.64
C ASP A 350 13.54 -4.23 36.97
N LEU A 351 14.32 -4.53 38.03
CA LEU A 351 13.80 -4.82 39.38
C LEU A 351 13.18 -3.61 40.09
N ALA A 352 13.47 -2.38 39.64
CA ALA A 352 12.83 -1.16 40.12
C ALA A 352 11.42 -0.94 39.52
N TYR A 353 11.10 -1.64 38.42
CA TYR A 353 9.74 -1.70 37.88
C TYR A 353 8.90 -2.73 38.67
N ILE A 354 7.79 -2.26 39.24
CA ILE A 354 6.84 -3.07 40.03
C ILE A 354 5.41 -3.01 39.45
N GLY A 355 5.30 -2.65 38.18
CA GLY A 355 4.03 -2.58 37.47
C GLY A 355 3.50 -3.94 36.98
N PRO A 356 2.43 -3.93 36.17
CA PRO A 356 1.89 -5.14 35.53
C PRO A 356 2.93 -5.83 34.65
N ARG A 357 2.81 -7.15 34.44
CA ARG A 357 3.76 -7.90 33.61
C ARG A 357 3.66 -7.44 32.15
N PRO A 358 4.75 -7.43 31.34
CA PRO A 358 4.70 -7.02 29.93
C PRO A 358 3.60 -7.69 29.08
N THR A 359 3.27 -8.94 29.38
CA THR A 359 2.18 -9.70 28.72
C THR A 359 0.77 -9.17 29.06
N GLU A 360 0.61 -8.51 30.20
CA GLU A 360 -0.66 -7.92 30.68
C GLU A 360 -0.88 -6.51 30.13
N ILE A 361 0.18 -5.83 29.68
CA ILE A 361 0.09 -4.47 29.13
C ILE A 361 -0.59 -4.51 27.76
N VAL A 362 -1.63 -3.69 27.61
CA VAL A 362 -2.45 -3.58 26.38
C VAL A 362 -2.45 -2.18 25.77
N ASP A 363 -1.93 -1.17 26.47
CA ASP A 363 -1.79 0.20 25.98
C ASP A 363 -0.70 0.93 26.78
N ILE A 364 0.10 1.76 26.12
CA ILE A 364 1.05 2.67 26.78
C ILE A 364 0.86 4.07 26.20
N GLN A 365 0.67 5.04 27.08
CA GLN A 365 0.56 6.45 26.74
C GLN A 365 1.65 7.25 27.48
N PHE A 366 2.38 8.08 26.75
CA PHE A 366 3.37 9.00 27.32
C PHE A 366 2.76 10.38 27.53
N ASP A 367 3.21 11.07 28.58
CA ASP A 367 2.72 12.37 29.00
C ASP A 367 3.92 13.25 29.37
N LEU A 368 4.32 14.14 28.45
CA LEU A 368 5.52 14.97 28.57
C LEU A 368 5.14 16.44 28.69
N VAL A 369 5.94 17.22 29.41
CA VAL A 369 5.90 18.70 29.36
C VAL A 369 7.21 19.19 28.76
N VAL A 370 7.11 19.76 27.56
CA VAL A 370 8.26 20.18 26.74
C VAL A 370 8.14 21.64 26.31
N ALA A 371 9.26 22.26 26.01
CA ALA A 371 9.35 23.55 25.33
C ALA A 371 10.57 23.58 24.40
N ASN A 372 10.78 24.74 23.79
CA ASN A 372 11.84 25.05 22.84
C ASN A 372 11.74 24.29 21.50
N ASP A 373 12.81 24.26 20.71
CA ASP A 373 12.88 23.57 19.42
C ASP A 373 13.10 22.06 19.62
N TYR A 374 12.05 21.39 20.10
CA TYR A 374 12.09 19.97 20.39
C TYR A 374 11.69 19.12 19.17
N LYS A 375 12.38 18.00 18.99
CA LYS A 375 11.89 16.82 18.26
C LYS A 375 11.68 15.67 19.25
N ILE A 376 10.47 15.12 19.28
CA ILE A 376 10.14 13.92 20.09
C ILE A 376 10.05 12.72 19.15
N GLN A 377 10.79 11.67 19.49
CA GLN A 377 10.73 10.37 18.82
C GLN A 377 10.55 9.24 19.85
N VAL A 378 10.13 8.06 19.37
CA VAL A 378 9.95 6.87 20.23
C VAL A 378 10.55 5.61 19.60
N TRP A 379 11.07 4.72 20.44
CA TRP A 379 11.65 3.43 20.07
C TRP A 379 11.17 2.31 20.99
N SER A 380 11.10 1.08 20.48
CA SER A 380 10.88 -0.13 21.30
C SER A 380 11.70 -1.32 20.82
N ASP A 381 11.79 -2.38 21.64
CA ASP A 381 12.36 -3.66 21.24
C ASP A 381 11.55 -4.44 20.16
N ARG A 382 10.44 -3.87 19.66
CA ARG A 382 9.71 -4.30 18.46
C ARG A 382 9.90 -3.37 17.24
N GLN A 383 10.54 -2.22 17.39
CA GLN A 383 10.96 -1.36 16.27
C GLN A 383 12.32 -1.83 15.74
N ILE A 384 12.27 -2.93 14.96
CA ILE A 384 13.46 -3.51 14.34
C ILE A 384 13.86 -2.76 13.07
N GLY A 385 15.17 -2.67 12.85
CA GLY A 385 15.76 -2.37 11.55
C GLY A 385 16.64 -3.52 11.07
N ARG A 386 17.45 -3.29 10.04
CA ARG A 386 18.51 -4.21 9.59
C ARG A 386 19.72 -4.24 10.53
N GLY A 387 19.87 -3.21 11.38
CA GLY A 387 20.86 -3.14 12.45
C GLY A 387 20.55 -4.10 13.62
N SER A 388 21.53 -4.28 14.51
CA SER A 388 21.32 -4.99 15.79
C SER A 388 20.53 -4.13 16.76
N LEU A 389 19.54 -4.69 17.46
CA LEU A 389 18.85 -3.99 18.54
C LEU A 389 19.85 -3.54 19.62
N PRO A 390 19.83 -2.26 20.03
CA PRO A 390 20.68 -1.77 21.11
C PRO A 390 20.20 -2.33 22.47
N SER A 391 21.10 -2.35 23.46
CA SER A 391 20.83 -2.89 24.80
C SER A 391 20.61 -1.78 25.83
N PRO A 392 19.54 -1.80 26.64
CA PRO A 392 19.27 -0.76 27.63
C PRO A 392 20.27 -0.77 28.81
N PRO A 393 20.41 0.35 29.54
CA PRO A 393 19.81 1.66 29.25
C PRO A 393 20.51 2.34 28.07
N LEU A 394 19.71 2.92 27.17
CA LEU A 394 20.16 3.53 25.92
C LEU A 394 20.58 4.98 26.14
N THR A 395 21.65 5.37 25.46
CA THR A 395 22.05 6.78 25.22
C THR A 395 21.81 7.17 23.77
N GLY A 396 21.83 8.46 23.44
CA GLY A 396 21.76 8.94 22.05
C GLY A 396 22.87 8.35 21.17
N LEU A 397 24.06 8.12 21.74
CA LEU A 397 25.16 7.46 21.05
C LEU A 397 24.86 5.99 20.72
N ASP A 398 24.22 5.24 21.63
CA ASP A 398 23.85 3.84 21.38
C ASP A 398 22.79 3.71 20.28
N LEU A 399 21.81 4.63 20.29
CA LEU A 399 20.76 4.71 19.26
C LEU A 399 21.38 4.99 17.88
N ALA A 400 22.29 5.96 17.79
CA ALA A 400 22.99 6.31 16.56
C ALA A 400 23.91 5.17 16.07
N GLN A 401 24.68 4.54 16.97
CA GLN A 401 25.58 3.43 16.59
C GLN A 401 24.84 2.17 16.14
N ALA A 402 23.68 1.88 16.73
CA ALA A 402 22.87 0.73 16.35
C ALA A 402 22.06 0.95 15.06
N GLY A 403 21.89 2.20 14.62
CA GLY A 403 20.92 2.55 13.58
C GLY A 403 19.48 2.27 14.04
N ALA A 404 19.17 2.59 15.31
CA ALA A 404 17.87 2.29 15.89
C ALA A 404 16.73 3.04 15.17
N VAL A 405 15.66 2.35 14.80
CA VAL A 405 14.57 2.97 14.04
C VAL A 405 13.62 3.73 14.96
N LEU A 406 13.79 5.05 14.99
CA LEU A 406 12.96 5.97 15.76
C LEU A 406 11.71 6.35 14.96
N PHE A 407 10.54 6.39 15.61
CA PHE A 407 9.31 6.92 15.01
C PHE A 407 9.09 8.36 15.48
N ASP A 408 8.84 9.24 14.52
CA ASP A 408 8.57 10.65 14.78
C ASP A 408 7.18 10.81 15.43
N VAL A 409 7.18 11.41 16.62
CA VAL A 409 5.97 11.65 17.39
C VAL A 409 5.49 13.07 17.15
N ARG A 410 6.39 14.06 17.31
CA ARG A 410 6.07 15.48 17.16
C ARG A 410 7.33 16.35 17.21
N SER A 411 7.43 17.32 16.30
CA SER A 411 8.39 18.42 16.38
C SER A 411 7.75 19.72 16.88
N ALA A 412 8.59 20.72 17.17
CA ALA A 412 8.19 22.07 17.52
C ALA A 412 7.68 22.85 16.29
N ALA A 413 6.98 23.95 16.53
CA ALA A 413 6.50 24.83 15.47
C ALA A 413 7.53 25.94 15.20
N GLY A 414 8.63 25.57 14.56
CA GLY A 414 9.79 26.42 14.31
C GLY A 414 10.67 26.62 15.56
N ASN A 415 11.87 27.13 15.30
CA ASN A 415 12.93 27.27 16.29
C ASN A 415 12.63 28.34 17.35
N VAL A 416 12.29 27.88 18.55
CA VAL A 416 11.96 28.68 19.74
C VAL A 416 12.96 28.32 20.83
N THR A 417 13.57 29.32 21.48
CA THR A 417 14.68 29.09 22.43
C THR A 417 14.43 29.63 23.85
N ASP A 418 13.30 30.32 24.07
CA ASP A 418 12.98 31.09 25.28
C ASP A 418 11.93 30.45 26.22
N ASN A 419 11.57 29.20 25.97
CA ASN A 419 10.50 28.43 26.61
C ASN A 419 9.07 28.97 26.41
N SER A 420 8.84 29.98 25.54
CA SER A 420 7.50 30.59 25.35
C SER A 420 6.45 29.62 24.78
N ASN A 421 6.88 28.55 24.11
CA ASN A 421 6.03 27.51 23.52
C ASN A 421 5.74 26.31 24.45
N GLN A 422 6.04 26.42 25.76
CA GLN A 422 5.88 25.32 26.72
C GLN A 422 4.48 24.68 26.66
N GLN A 423 4.44 23.38 26.44
CA GLN A 423 3.19 22.63 26.28
C GLN A 423 3.27 21.20 26.79
N ARG A 424 2.09 20.63 27.08
CA ARG A 424 1.93 19.21 27.41
C ARG A 424 1.69 18.42 26.14
N VAL A 425 2.55 17.44 25.85
CA VAL A 425 2.45 16.52 24.73
C VAL A 425 2.04 15.15 25.26
N VAL A 426 0.94 14.61 24.74
CA VAL A 426 0.44 13.28 25.11
C VAL A 426 0.30 12.47 23.83
N PHE A 427 0.86 11.26 23.82
CA PHE A 427 0.79 10.36 22.66
C PHE A 427 0.76 8.91 23.12
N ASP A 428 0.10 8.07 22.33
CA ASP A 428 -0.01 6.64 22.57
C ASP A 428 1.03 5.88 21.73
N TYR A 429 1.55 4.78 22.27
CA TYR A 429 2.51 3.91 21.60
C TYR A 429 1.81 2.83 20.76
N GLY A 430 2.33 2.57 19.56
CA GLY A 430 1.95 1.43 18.73
C GLY A 430 2.86 1.24 17.52
N LEU A 431 2.82 0.04 16.94
CA LEU A 431 3.49 -0.28 15.68
C LEU A 431 2.55 -0.04 14.49
N PRO A 432 3.03 0.38 13.31
CA PRO A 432 2.21 0.53 12.11
C PRO A 432 1.42 -0.73 11.74
N SER A 433 0.17 -0.53 11.31
CA SER A 433 -0.76 -1.60 10.93
C SER A 433 -1.52 -1.31 9.63
N ALA A 434 -1.80 -0.04 9.34
CA ALA A 434 -2.31 0.42 8.05
C ALA A 434 -2.03 1.92 7.83
N ASN A 435 -1.93 2.34 6.57
CA ASN A 435 -2.07 3.74 6.13
C ASN A 435 -3.33 3.82 5.25
N MET A 436 -4.15 4.86 5.44
CA MET A 436 -5.35 5.11 4.65
C MET A 436 -5.47 6.58 4.26
N VAL A 437 -5.54 6.89 2.96
CA VAL A 437 -5.78 8.24 2.44
C VAL A 437 -7.18 8.34 1.86
N PHE A 438 -7.96 9.34 2.26
CA PHE A 438 -9.24 9.70 1.65
C PHE A 438 -9.14 11.10 1.03
N GLY A 439 -9.69 11.26 -0.17
CA GLY A 439 -9.66 12.53 -0.90
C GLY A 439 -11.00 12.96 -1.46
N PHE A 440 -11.14 14.27 -1.66
CA PHE A 440 -12.23 14.88 -2.41
C PHE A 440 -11.67 15.81 -3.48
N THR A 441 -12.18 15.69 -4.72
CA THR A 441 -11.77 16.53 -5.84
C THR A 441 -12.91 17.34 -6.41
N MET A 442 -12.58 18.53 -6.91
CA MET A 442 -13.45 19.34 -7.76
C MET A 442 -12.67 19.80 -8.99
N GLU A 443 -13.18 19.44 -10.15
CA GLU A 443 -12.70 19.83 -11.46
C GLU A 443 -13.73 20.78 -12.08
N VAL A 444 -13.30 21.96 -12.50
CA VAL A 444 -14.11 22.93 -13.24
C VAL A 444 -13.45 23.18 -14.57
N LEU A 445 -14.17 22.97 -15.68
CA LEU A 445 -13.63 23.11 -17.03
C LEU A 445 -14.38 24.18 -17.82
N GLN A 446 -13.62 25.06 -18.48
CA GLN A 446 -14.07 26.09 -19.42
C GLN A 446 -15.09 27.11 -18.86
N LEU A 447 -15.26 27.19 -17.54
CA LEU A 447 -16.21 28.10 -16.91
C LEU A 447 -15.73 29.55 -17.06
N MET A 448 -16.36 30.30 -17.97
CA MET A 448 -15.95 31.67 -18.34
C MET A 448 -14.47 31.76 -18.80
N GLY A 449 -13.98 30.67 -19.42
CA GLY A 449 -12.59 30.54 -19.89
C GLY A 449 -11.56 30.23 -18.81
N PHE A 450 -12.01 29.90 -17.59
CA PHE A 450 -11.16 29.34 -16.53
C PHE A 450 -11.29 27.82 -16.48
N ASP A 451 -10.18 27.16 -16.21
CA ASP A 451 -10.13 25.78 -15.74
C ASP A 451 -9.59 25.80 -14.30
N ALA A 452 -10.13 24.95 -13.43
CA ALA A 452 -9.69 24.83 -12.05
C ALA A 452 -9.72 23.38 -11.57
N TYR A 453 -8.72 23.03 -10.76
CA TYR A 453 -8.61 21.78 -10.04
C TYR A 453 -8.44 22.08 -8.56
N ALA A 454 -9.21 21.42 -7.71
CA ALA A 454 -9.02 21.44 -6.27
C ALA A 454 -9.07 20.02 -5.73
N GLU A 455 -8.16 19.70 -4.83
CA GLU A 455 -8.06 18.42 -4.14
C GLU A 455 -7.82 18.68 -2.64
N TYR A 456 -8.48 17.90 -1.78
CA TYR A 456 -8.33 17.94 -0.33
C TYR A 456 -8.36 16.51 0.22
N ASP A 457 -7.31 16.15 0.97
CA ASP A 457 -7.05 14.80 1.43
C ASP A 457 -6.82 14.73 2.94
N ILE A 458 -7.16 13.59 3.51
CA ILE A 458 -6.87 13.19 4.87
C ILE A 458 -6.16 11.84 4.81
N ASN A 459 -4.86 11.83 5.12
CA ASN A 459 -4.17 10.64 5.58
C ASN A 459 -4.71 10.26 6.98
N ARG A 460 -4.84 8.96 7.21
CA ARG A 460 -5.05 8.36 8.52
C ARG A 460 -4.14 7.15 8.69
N ASP A 461 -3.13 7.32 9.53
CA ASP A 461 -2.22 6.25 9.93
C ASP A 461 -2.75 5.50 11.15
N TYR A 462 -2.75 4.17 11.07
CA TYR A 462 -3.19 3.28 12.13
C TYR A 462 -2.02 2.55 12.77
N THR A 463 -1.90 2.69 14.09
CA THR A 463 -0.95 1.92 14.89
C THR A 463 -1.66 1.01 15.89
N GLN A 464 -1.02 -0.10 16.25
CA GLN A 464 -1.52 -1.05 17.22
C GLN A 464 -0.48 -1.38 18.29
N TYR A 465 -0.90 -1.47 19.54
CA TYR A 465 -0.04 -1.95 20.63
C TYR A 465 0.10 -3.49 20.54
N PRO A 466 1.32 -4.04 20.44
CA PRO A 466 1.53 -5.49 20.35
C PRO A 466 1.24 -6.19 21.68
N ASN A 467 0.31 -7.15 21.65
CA ASN A 467 0.04 -8.03 22.79
C ASN A 467 -0.31 -9.45 22.29
N LEU A 468 0.61 -10.40 22.52
CA LEU A 468 0.47 -11.80 22.12
C LEU A 468 -0.78 -12.46 22.74
N THR A 469 -1.13 -12.14 23.98
CA THR A 469 -2.25 -12.77 24.70
C THR A 469 -3.61 -12.36 24.13
N LEU A 470 -3.75 -11.10 23.67
CA LEU A 470 -4.90 -10.65 22.90
C LEU A 470 -4.92 -11.30 21.51
N ALA A 471 -3.78 -11.31 20.81
CA ALA A 471 -3.67 -11.86 19.46
C ALA A 471 -4.00 -13.36 19.39
N ASN A 472 -3.53 -14.15 20.37
CA ASN A 472 -3.82 -15.60 20.50
C ASN A 472 -5.25 -15.89 20.98
N ALA A 473 -5.96 -14.90 21.50
CA ALA A 473 -7.38 -14.98 21.84
C ALA A 473 -8.26 -14.40 20.72
N ASP A 474 -7.68 -14.15 19.54
CA ASP A 474 -8.25 -13.47 18.35
C ASP A 474 -8.84 -12.07 18.55
N ARG A 475 -8.62 -11.50 19.74
CA ARG A 475 -9.16 -10.20 20.12
C ARG A 475 -8.40 -9.06 19.47
N ASN A 476 -9.16 -8.03 19.07
CA ASN A 476 -8.64 -6.77 18.56
C ASN A 476 -7.60 -6.16 19.52
N LEU A 477 -6.41 -5.87 18.97
CA LEU A 477 -5.36 -5.11 19.63
C LEU A 477 -5.83 -3.67 19.88
N ARG A 478 -5.15 -3.00 20.82
CA ARG A 478 -5.42 -1.58 21.07
C ARG A 478 -4.92 -0.77 19.88
N THR A 479 -5.87 -0.30 19.07
CA THR A 479 -5.62 0.56 17.91
C THR A 479 -5.65 2.03 18.30
N HIS A 480 -4.75 2.82 17.74
CA HIS A 480 -4.75 4.27 17.71
C HIS A 480 -4.72 4.75 16.25
N ALA A 481 -5.10 6.00 16.01
CA ALA A 481 -5.09 6.60 14.68
C ALA A 481 -4.62 8.06 14.77
N ARG A 482 -3.81 8.49 13.80
CA ARG A 482 -3.41 9.89 13.61
C ARG A 482 -3.96 10.37 12.27
N ASP A 483 -4.49 11.59 12.21
CA ASP A 483 -4.99 12.21 10.99
C ASP A 483 -4.04 13.34 10.58
N ALA A 484 -3.66 13.39 9.31
CA ALA A 484 -2.87 14.45 8.70
C ALA A 484 -3.52 14.88 7.38
N ALA A 485 -3.46 16.17 7.02
CA ALA A 485 -4.21 16.70 5.89
C ALA A 485 -3.33 17.36 4.81
N ALA A 486 -3.69 17.18 3.55
CA ALA A 486 -3.09 17.85 2.41
C ALA A 486 -4.17 18.50 1.55
N TRP A 487 -3.83 19.55 0.81
CA TRP A 487 -4.69 20.10 -0.24
C TRP A 487 -3.88 20.86 -1.28
N MET A 488 -4.42 20.90 -2.50
CA MET A 488 -3.90 21.69 -3.62
C MET A 488 -5.03 22.33 -4.41
N ILE A 489 -4.79 23.52 -4.93
CA ILE A 489 -5.70 24.27 -5.80
C ILE A 489 -4.89 24.86 -6.97
N ASN A 490 -5.23 24.44 -8.17
CA ASN A 490 -4.68 24.95 -9.43
C ASN A 490 -5.77 25.66 -10.22
N VAL A 491 -5.49 26.87 -10.69
CA VAL A 491 -6.41 27.65 -11.53
C VAL A 491 -5.65 28.18 -12.74
N SER A 492 -6.18 27.92 -13.93
CA SER A 492 -5.65 28.46 -15.18
C SER A 492 -6.72 29.24 -15.94
N LYS A 493 -6.27 30.20 -16.75
CA LYS A 493 -7.11 30.93 -17.69
C LYS A 493 -6.40 31.10 -19.02
N GLN A 494 -7.02 30.63 -20.10
CA GLN A 494 -6.56 30.91 -21.45
C GLN A 494 -7.43 31.99 -22.09
N ALA A 495 -6.88 33.20 -22.24
CA ALA A 495 -7.59 34.37 -22.76
C ALA A 495 -6.67 35.14 -23.73
N TYR A 496 -6.58 34.65 -24.97
CA TYR A 496 -5.64 35.13 -25.99
C TYR A 496 -5.57 36.68 -26.06
N PRO A 497 -4.37 37.28 -26.03
CA PRO A 497 -3.04 36.66 -26.12
C PRO A 497 -2.46 36.17 -24.78
N PHE A 498 -3.20 36.29 -23.67
CA PHE A 498 -2.69 36.05 -22.33
C PHE A 498 -3.04 34.65 -21.80
N PHE A 499 -2.10 34.08 -21.07
CA PHE A 499 -2.30 32.92 -20.20
C PHE A 499 -2.03 33.33 -18.75
N LEU A 500 -2.87 32.85 -17.82
CA LEU A 500 -2.68 32.98 -16.38
C LEU A 500 -2.70 31.59 -15.76
N PHE A 501 -1.76 31.32 -14.86
CA PHE A 501 -1.74 30.15 -13.99
C PHE A 501 -1.50 30.59 -12.55
N GLY A 502 -2.19 29.97 -11.61
CA GLY A 502 -1.98 30.12 -10.17
C GLY A 502 -2.12 28.78 -9.47
N GLU A 503 -1.17 28.49 -8.58
CA GLU A 503 -1.14 27.30 -7.72
C GLU A 503 -1.04 27.73 -6.25
N ALA A 504 -1.77 27.03 -5.39
CA ALA A 504 -1.65 27.11 -3.94
C ALA A 504 -1.85 25.72 -3.33
N PHE A 505 -1.01 25.35 -2.37
CA PHE A 505 -1.12 24.07 -1.66
C PHE A 505 -0.74 24.20 -0.18
N SER A 506 -1.01 23.15 0.58
CA SER A 506 -0.50 22.93 1.93
C SER A 506 -0.47 21.43 2.22
N MET A 507 0.57 20.97 2.91
CA MET A 507 0.67 19.61 3.44
C MET A 507 1.02 19.70 4.92
N ASP A 508 0.34 18.92 5.74
CA ASP A 508 0.72 18.68 7.13
C ASP A 508 2.05 17.89 7.16
N PRO A 509 3.01 18.19 8.05
CA PRO A 509 4.26 17.42 8.17
C PRO A 509 4.06 15.91 8.41
N ASP A 510 2.95 15.51 9.02
CA ASP A 510 2.60 14.10 9.25
C ASP A 510 1.87 13.47 8.05
N TYR A 511 1.63 14.19 6.95
CA TYR A 511 0.93 13.64 5.77
C TYR A 511 1.83 12.69 5.00
N SER A 512 1.48 11.39 5.01
CA SER A 512 2.21 10.35 4.30
C SER A 512 1.32 9.55 3.34
N THR A 513 1.82 9.34 2.13
CA THR A 513 1.30 8.38 1.16
C THR A 513 2.02 7.02 1.22
N THR A 514 2.92 6.82 2.20
CA THR A 514 3.71 5.61 2.37
C THR A 514 3.07 4.63 3.36
N ALA A 515 2.85 3.38 2.95
CA ALA A 515 2.50 2.29 3.85
C ALA A 515 3.71 1.38 4.11
N PHE A 516 3.85 0.85 5.31
CA PHE A 516 4.79 -0.24 5.56
C PHE A 516 4.27 -1.55 4.96
N ILE A 517 5.18 -2.48 4.62
CA ILE A 517 4.83 -3.84 4.19
C ILE A 517 5.54 -4.91 5.03
N VAL A 518 4.81 -5.96 5.40
CA VAL A 518 5.35 -7.13 6.12
C VAL A 518 6.08 -8.11 5.20
N ASP A 519 7.10 -8.78 5.74
CA ASP A 519 7.69 -10.00 5.16
C ASP A 519 6.82 -11.26 5.44
N SER A 520 7.22 -12.41 4.92
CA SER A 520 6.54 -13.71 5.18
C SER A 520 6.53 -14.10 6.67
N GLY A 521 7.53 -13.67 7.44
CA GLY A 521 7.59 -13.85 8.89
C GLY A 521 6.62 -12.95 9.67
N GLY A 522 6.07 -11.91 9.04
CA GLY A 522 5.25 -10.90 9.70
C GLY A 522 6.08 -9.82 10.40
N ASN A 523 7.32 -9.63 9.98
CA ASN A 523 8.21 -8.55 10.41
C ASN A 523 8.12 -7.36 9.45
N VAL A 524 8.50 -6.17 9.93
CA VAL A 524 8.74 -4.98 9.10
C VAL A 524 10.11 -4.44 9.48
N TYR A 525 11.01 -4.24 8.51
CA TYR A 525 12.30 -3.58 8.73
C TYR A 525 12.13 -2.10 8.44
N TYR A 526 11.84 -1.31 9.48
CA TYR A 526 11.36 0.06 9.31
C TYR A 526 12.42 1.03 8.71
N ASP A 527 13.69 0.62 8.66
CA ASP A 527 14.79 1.31 7.96
C ASP A 527 14.96 0.94 6.48
N ASP A 528 14.26 -0.10 6.00
CA ASP A 528 14.40 -0.60 4.64
C ASP A 528 13.34 -0.01 3.69
N THR A 529 13.64 1.19 3.21
CA THR A 529 12.84 1.92 2.21
C THR A 529 12.65 1.17 0.88
N ARG A 530 13.46 0.13 0.60
CA ARG A 530 13.41 -0.62 -0.67
C ARG A 530 12.53 -1.87 -0.62
N THR A 531 12.34 -2.46 0.56
CA THR A 531 11.60 -3.74 0.68
C THR A 531 10.53 -3.78 1.77
N SER A 532 10.51 -2.81 2.68
CA SER A 532 9.54 -2.71 3.79
C SER A 532 8.59 -1.50 3.68
N MET A 533 8.63 -0.78 2.56
CA MET A 533 7.71 0.33 2.24
C MET A 533 6.99 0.12 0.91
N TYR A 534 5.77 0.63 0.82
CA TYR A 534 4.94 0.71 -0.37
C TYR A 534 4.34 2.12 -0.45
N GLU A 535 4.90 2.92 -1.33
CA GLU A 535 4.44 4.27 -1.62
C GLU A 535 3.10 4.24 -2.37
N PHE A 536 2.19 5.21 -2.19
CA PHE A 536 0.98 5.33 -3.00
C PHE A 536 1.18 6.27 -4.19
N VAL A 537 2.01 7.30 -4.01
CA VAL A 537 2.34 8.32 -5.02
C VAL A 537 3.84 8.24 -5.33
N ASP A 538 4.20 7.49 -6.36
CA ASP A 538 5.59 7.41 -6.82
C ASP A 538 5.97 8.72 -7.52
N ASP A 539 7.16 9.25 -7.22
CA ASP A 539 7.77 10.33 -8.00
C ASP A 539 7.97 9.86 -9.46
N ASN A 540 7.61 10.71 -10.42
CA ASN A 540 7.66 10.41 -11.85
C ASN A 540 7.50 11.72 -12.66
N ASP A 541 8.39 12.66 -12.42
CA ASP A 541 8.43 13.95 -13.11
C ASP A 541 8.83 13.82 -14.60
N ASP A 542 9.64 12.81 -14.95
CA ASP A 542 10.12 12.53 -16.31
C ASP A 542 9.19 11.64 -17.18
N GLN A 543 8.11 11.12 -16.58
CA GLN A 543 7.13 10.20 -17.18
C GLN A 543 7.68 8.83 -17.61
N ASP A 544 8.81 8.38 -17.05
CA ASP A 544 9.42 7.10 -17.37
C ASP A 544 8.82 5.92 -16.55
N ARG A 545 9.47 4.76 -16.58
CA ARG A 545 9.01 3.49 -15.96
C ARG A 545 9.77 3.14 -14.67
N THR A 546 10.55 4.05 -14.13
CA THR A 546 11.57 3.83 -13.10
C THR A 546 11.81 5.13 -12.31
N PRO A 547 11.04 5.36 -11.24
CA PRO A 547 11.45 6.26 -10.16
C PRO A 547 12.85 5.88 -9.61
#